data_AF-A0AAN4ZNP7-F1
#
_entry.id   AF-A0AAN4ZNP7-F1
#
_cell.length_a   1.000
_cell.length_b   1.000
_cell.length_c   1.000
_cell.angle_alpha   90.00
_cell.angle_beta   90.00
_cell.angle_gamma   90.00
#
_symmetry.space_group_name_H-M   'P 1'
#
loop_
_entity.id
_entity.type
_entity.pdbx_description
1 polymer ?
#
loop_
_entity_poly.entity_id
_entity_poly.type
_entity_poly.pdbx_seq_one_letter_code
_entity_poly.pdbx_strand_id
1 'polypeptide(L)'
;VHGDIRPENMLIGSNRGSRVVKIANFEHATSYNQEIPKPAEIAPDKMIYTSRGKQRNFEGSKKDDVESWMYCMAEFFHKELMPWHPEIDNEKKDKWQISAPGTPGHDIEMLKLKRAF
;
A
#
# COMPACT_ATOMS: atom_id res chain seq x y z
N VAL A 1 4.20 4.93 20.43
CA VAL A 1 3.77 4.79 19.02
C VAL A 1 4.94 4.17 18.30
N HIS A 2 4.74 3.12 17.50
CA HIS A 2 5.83 2.45 16.78
C HIS A 2 6.36 3.33 15.64
N GLY A 3 5.47 3.97 14.89
CA GLY A 3 5.84 5.00 13.92
C GLY A 3 6.40 4.49 12.59
N ASP A 4 6.53 3.18 12.40
CA ASP A 4 7.03 2.53 11.16
C ASP A 4 6.51 1.09 11.04
N ILE A 5 5.18 0.93 11.13
CA ILE A 5 4.53 -0.38 10.94
C ILE A 5 4.46 -0.66 9.44
N ARG A 6 5.18 -1.69 8.99
CA ARG A 6 5.28 -2.14 7.60
C ARG A 6 5.70 -3.62 7.54
N PRO A 7 5.45 -4.35 6.44
CA PRO A 7 5.75 -5.78 6.35
C PRO A 7 7.20 -6.16 6.68
N GLU A 8 8.17 -5.32 6.32
CA GLU A 8 9.60 -5.54 6.56
C GLU A 8 9.98 -5.49 8.05
N ASN A 9 9.17 -4.81 8.85
CA ASN A 9 9.34 -4.72 10.31
C ASN A 9 8.51 -5.78 11.05
N MET A 10 8.06 -6.83 10.35
CA MET A 10 7.32 -7.93 10.94
C MET A 10 8.05 -9.26 10.76
N LEU A 11 8.02 -10.05 11.83
CA LEU A 11 8.61 -11.37 11.86
C LEU A 11 7.49 -12.40 11.98
N ILE A 12 7.39 -13.27 10.98
CA ILE A 12 6.48 -14.41 10.99
C ILE A 12 7.29 -15.65 11.35
N GLY A 13 6.86 -16.37 12.39
CA GLY A 13 7.56 -17.58 12.81
C GLY A 13 7.54 -18.66 11.72
N SER A 14 8.58 -19.50 11.65
CA SER A 14 8.59 -20.67 10.75
C SER A 14 8.05 -21.92 11.45
N ASN A 15 7.58 -22.91 10.67
CA ASN A 15 7.12 -24.21 11.16
C ASN A 15 6.05 -24.10 12.27
N ARG A 16 6.38 -24.58 13.48
CA ARG A 16 5.51 -24.54 14.67
C ARG A 16 5.18 -23.11 15.13
N GLY A 17 5.95 -22.11 14.69
CA GLY A 17 5.75 -20.69 15.00
C GLY A 17 4.95 -19.89 13.95
N SER A 18 4.46 -20.54 12.89
CA SER A 18 3.73 -19.87 11.77
C SER A 18 2.49 -19.09 12.17
N ARG A 19 1.96 -19.30 13.37
CA ARG A 19 0.79 -18.59 13.92
C ARG A 19 1.14 -17.34 14.73
N VAL A 20 2.43 -17.00 14.81
CA VAL A 20 2.91 -15.88 15.62
C VAL A 20 3.52 -14.83 14.69
N VAL A 21 2.94 -13.63 14.75
CA VAL A 21 3.49 -12.42 14.15
C VAL A 21 4.08 -11.58 15.26
N LYS A 22 5.35 -11.18 15.12
CA LYS A 22 6.02 -10.25 16.03
C LYS A 22 6.33 -8.96 15.29
N ILE A 23 6.20 -7.84 15.98
CA ILE A 23 6.65 -6.54 15.50
C ILE A 23 8.12 -6.37 15.90
N ALA A 24 8.93 -5.89 14.98
CA ALA A 24 10.36 -5.65 15.13
C ALA A 24 10.71 -4.22 14.68
N ASN A 25 11.97 -3.82 14.88
CA ASN A 25 12.50 -2.51 14.48
C ASN A 25 11.77 -1.30 15.11
N PHE A 26 12.18 -0.97 16.34
CA PHE A 26 11.61 0.14 17.12
C PHE A 26 12.40 1.46 16.98
N GLU A 27 13.21 1.64 15.92
CA GLU A 27 14.02 2.85 15.73
C GLU A 27 13.17 4.13 15.64
N HIS A 28 11.95 4.01 15.11
CA HIS A 28 11.00 5.12 14.98
C HIS A 28 9.99 5.18 16.14
N ALA A 29 10.16 4.35 17.17
CA ALA A 29 9.22 4.27 18.26
C ALA A 29 9.37 5.49 19.19
N THR A 30 8.29 6.22 19.39
CA THR A 30 8.27 7.42 20.24
C THR A 30 7.29 7.29 21.40
N SER A 31 7.63 7.93 22.51
CA SER A 31 6.75 8.14 23.65
C SER A 31 6.43 9.62 23.79
N TYR A 32 5.39 10.12 23.09
CA TYR A 32 4.73 11.44 23.22
C TYR A 32 5.60 12.73 23.26
N ASN A 33 6.93 12.66 23.28
CA ASN A 33 7.83 13.78 23.60
C ASN A 33 9.05 13.90 22.68
N GLN A 34 9.08 13.18 21.55
CA GLN A 34 10.13 13.34 20.55
C GLN A 34 9.54 13.88 19.25
N GLU A 35 10.27 14.77 18.59
CA GLU A 35 9.92 15.27 17.26
C GLU A 35 9.79 14.08 16.31
N ILE A 36 8.57 13.88 15.82
CA ILE A 36 8.29 12.85 14.83
C ILE A 36 8.81 13.39 13.48
N PRO A 37 9.57 12.59 12.71
CA PRO A 37 10.06 13.00 11.41
C PRO A 37 8.91 13.49 10.53
N LYS A 38 9.11 14.63 9.88
CA LYS A 38 8.10 15.19 8.97
C LYS A 38 7.94 14.26 7.76
N PRO A 39 6.78 14.19 7.11
CA PRO A 39 6.57 13.40 5.89
C PRO A 39 7.55 13.73 4.78
N ALA A 40 8.03 14.98 4.69
CA ALA A 40 9.06 15.39 3.73
C ALA A 40 10.42 14.71 3.97
N GLU A 41 10.68 14.20 5.17
CA GLU A 41 11.89 13.49 5.57
C GLU A 41 11.73 11.96 5.41
N ILE A 42 10.52 11.50 5.14
CA ILE A 42 10.19 10.09 4.93
C ILE A 42 10.39 9.78 3.46
N ALA A 43 11.23 8.78 3.15
CA ALA A 43 11.44 8.36 1.78
C ALA A 43 10.10 7.87 1.15
N PRO A 44 9.85 8.12 -0.15
CA PRO A 44 8.55 7.85 -0.77
C PRO A 44 8.07 6.40 -0.65
N ASP A 45 8.99 5.44 -0.64
CA ASP A 45 8.74 4.02 -0.42
C ASP A 45 8.22 3.72 1.00
N LYS A 46 8.62 4.52 1.99
CA LYS A 46 8.14 4.44 3.38
C LYS A 46 6.78 5.13 3.57
N MET A 47 6.37 6.01 2.65
CA MET A 47 5.06 6.68 2.74
C MET A 47 3.88 5.76 2.47
N ILE A 48 4.08 4.63 1.78
CA ILE A 48 3.03 3.67 1.40
C ILE A 48 2.20 3.23 2.60
N TYR A 49 2.88 2.78 3.67
CA TYR A 49 2.22 2.32 4.89
C TYR A 49 2.02 3.43 5.93
N THR A 50 2.46 4.65 5.65
CA THR A 50 2.33 5.77 6.59
C THR A 50 0.88 6.23 6.65
N SER A 51 0.33 6.42 7.85
CA SER A 51 -1.04 6.91 8.04
C SER A 51 -1.27 8.29 7.40
N ARG A 52 -2.52 8.58 7.02
CA ARG A 52 -2.93 9.90 6.52
C ARG A 52 -2.73 11.02 7.55
N GLY A 53 -2.87 10.71 8.84
CA GLY A 53 -2.61 11.66 9.93
C GLY A 53 -1.16 12.13 9.89
N LYS A 54 -0.22 11.17 9.84
CA LYS A 54 1.20 11.43 9.74
C LYS A 54 1.55 12.14 8.44
N GLN A 55 1.01 11.72 7.29
CA GLN A 55 1.19 12.40 6.00
C GLN A 55 0.75 13.88 6.03
N ARG A 56 -0.21 14.25 6.89
CA ARG A 56 -0.70 15.61 7.10
C ARG A 56 0.04 16.39 8.19
N ASN A 57 1.14 15.86 8.73
CA ASN A 57 1.89 16.43 9.85
C ASN A 57 1.07 16.55 11.16
N PHE A 58 0.07 15.69 11.37
CA PHE A 58 -0.55 15.61 12.69
C PHE A 58 0.34 14.85 13.67
N GLU A 59 0.12 15.11 14.96
CA GLU A 59 0.82 14.40 16.03
C GLU A 59 0.58 12.89 15.91
N GLY A 60 1.67 12.14 15.83
CA GLY A 60 1.61 10.69 15.73
C GLY A 60 1.04 10.08 16.99
N SER A 61 0.06 9.21 16.79
CA SER A 61 -0.73 8.57 17.83
C SER A 61 -0.79 7.07 17.60
N LYS A 62 -1.38 6.34 18.55
CA LYS A 62 -1.65 4.91 18.37
C LYS A 62 -2.59 4.62 17.19
N LYS A 63 -3.42 5.59 16.78
CA LYS A 63 -4.31 5.44 15.61
C LYS A 63 -3.52 5.35 14.31
N ASP A 64 -2.37 6.01 14.25
CA ASP A 64 -1.48 5.97 13.09
C ASP A 64 -0.88 4.58 12.92
N ASP A 65 -0.41 3.96 14.01
CA ASP A 65 0.07 2.56 13.99
C ASP A 65 -1.05 1.58 13.55
N VAL A 66 -2.30 1.83 13.96
CA VAL A 66 -3.46 1.01 13.55
C VAL A 66 -3.74 1.17 12.06
N GLU A 67 -3.72 2.38 11.51
CA GLU A 67 -3.92 2.60 10.06
C GLU A 67 -2.82 1.91 9.25
N SER A 68 -1.56 2.06 9.67
CA SER A 68 -0.42 1.36 9.07
C SER A 68 -0.55 -0.17 9.14
N TRP A 69 -1.04 -0.71 10.26
CA TRP A 69 -1.32 -2.13 10.41
C TRP A 69 -2.41 -2.62 9.44
N MET A 70 -3.45 -1.83 9.22
CA MET A 70 -4.50 -2.16 8.26
C MET A 70 -3.97 -2.24 6.82
N TYR A 71 -3.02 -1.39 6.43
CA TYR A 71 -2.36 -1.50 5.13
C TYR A 71 -1.55 -2.81 5.03
N CYS A 72 -0.81 -3.19 6.07
CA CYS A 72 -0.07 -4.46 6.09
C CYS A 72 -1.01 -5.66 5.96
N MET A 73 -2.12 -5.66 6.70
CA MET A 73 -3.14 -6.71 6.63
C MET A 73 -3.77 -6.80 5.25
N ALA A 74 -4.12 -5.65 4.65
CA ALA A 74 -4.64 -5.63 3.30
C ALA A 74 -3.65 -6.20 2.30
N GLU A 75 -2.35 -5.91 2.44
CA GLU A 75 -1.32 -6.49 1.58
C GLU A 75 -1.12 -7.99 1.78
N PHE A 76 -1.13 -8.48 3.03
CA PHE A 76 -0.93 -9.90 3.32
C PHE A 76 -2.05 -10.80 2.78
N PHE A 77 -3.29 -10.32 2.78
CA PHE A 77 -4.44 -11.14 2.37
C PHE A 77 -4.99 -10.77 0.99
N HIS A 78 -4.77 -9.53 0.54
CA HIS A 78 -5.36 -8.96 -0.66
C HIS A 78 -4.35 -8.10 -1.41
N LYS A 79 -3.18 -8.68 -1.70
CA LYS A 79 -2.11 -8.02 -2.47
C LYS A 79 -2.65 -7.42 -3.78
N GLU A 80 -3.61 -8.09 -4.40
CA GLU A 80 -4.28 -7.69 -5.65
C GLU A 80 -5.11 -6.40 -5.56
N LEU A 81 -5.51 -6.01 -4.36
CA LEU A 81 -6.31 -4.81 -4.13
C LEU A 81 -5.44 -3.57 -3.88
N MET A 82 -4.14 -3.76 -3.66
CA MET A 82 -3.25 -2.67 -3.28
C MET A 82 -2.75 -1.90 -4.52
N PRO A 83 -2.97 -0.58 -4.59
CA PRO A 83 -2.67 0.22 -5.77
C PRO A 83 -1.17 0.40 -6.04
N TRP A 84 -0.30 0.04 -5.07
CA TRP A 84 1.15 0.13 -5.19
C TRP A 84 1.82 -1.17 -5.66
N HIS A 85 1.06 -2.21 -5.99
CA HIS A 85 1.60 -3.42 -6.61
C HIS A 85 1.40 -3.40 -8.14
N PRO A 86 2.47 -3.21 -8.93
CA PRO A 86 2.38 -2.96 -10.36
C PRO A 86 1.95 -4.20 -11.17
N GLU A 87 2.06 -5.40 -10.62
CA GLU A 87 1.68 -6.65 -11.29
C GLU A 87 0.18 -6.71 -11.64
N ILE A 88 -0.67 -6.06 -10.85
CA ILE A 88 -2.12 -5.95 -11.11
C ILE A 88 -2.43 -4.91 -12.19
N ASP A 89 -1.57 -3.90 -12.32
CA ASP A 89 -1.77 -2.78 -13.24
C ASP A 89 -1.46 -3.18 -14.69
N ASN A 90 -0.56 -4.15 -14.89
CA ASN A 90 -0.26 -4.70 -16.21
C ASN A 90 -1.42 -5.56 -16.76
N GLU A 91 -2.05 -6.41 -15.95
CA GLU A 91 -3.23 -7.18 -16.38
C GLU A 91 -4.44 -6.30 -16.72
N LYS A 92 -4.59 -5.15 -16.04
CA LYS A 92 -5.64 -4.17 -16.35
C LYS A 92 -5.32 -3.34 -17.58
N LYS A 93 -4.05 -3.00 -17.82
CA LYS A 93 -3.61 -2.32 -19.06
C LYS A 93 -3.89 -3.22 -20.27
N ASP A 94 -3.59 -4.51 -20.19
CA ASP A 94 -3.86 -5.46 -21.28
C ASP A 94 -5.36 -5.62 -21.58
N LYS A 95 -6.25 -5.46 -20.59
CA LYS A 95 -7.71 -5.51 -20.79
C LYS A 95 -8.32 -4.26 -21.45
N TRP A 96 -7.61 -3.14 -21.47
CA TRP A 96 -8.10 -1.86 -22.00
C TRP A 96 -7.17 -1.26 -23.07
N GLN A 97 -6.29 -2.06 -23.68
CA GLN A 97 -5.62 -1.65 -24.90
C GLN A 97 -6.64 -1.60 -26.03
N ILE A 98 -7.32 -0.46 -26.18
CA ILE A 98 -8.02 -0.16 -27.42
C ILE A 98 -6.95 -0.12 -28.51
N SER A 99 -7.13 -0.96 -29.51
CA SER A 99 -6.24 -1.06 -30.66
C SER A 99 -5.99 0.34 -31.25
N ALA A 100 -4.79 0.66 -31.74
CA ALA A 100 -4.50 2.01 -32.28
C ALA A 100 -5.47 2.37 -33.45
N PRO A 101 -5.82 3.65 -33.65
CA PRO A 101 -6.73 4.05 -34.73
C PRO A 101 -6.26 3.51 -36.08
N GLY A 102 -7.15 2.80 -36.79
CA GLY A 102 -6.85 2.17 -38.09
C GLY A 102 -6.31 0.74 -38.04
N THR A 103 -6.20 0.14 -36.85
CA THR A 103 -5.90 -1.30 -36.74
C THR A 103 -7.19 -2.15 -36.85
N PRO A 104 -7.10 -3.38 -37.41
CA PRO A 104 -8.26 -4.26 -37.56
C PRO A 104 -8.88 -4.58 -36.19
N GLY A 105 -10.15 -4.23 -36.00
CA GLY A 105 -10.89 -4.49 -34.75
C GLY A 105 -11.17 -3.25 -33.90
N HIS A 106 -10.50 -2.12 -34.15
CA HIS A 106 -10.67 -0.87 -33.41
C HIS A 106 -12.14 -0.39 -33.36
N ASP A 107 -12.83 -0.39 -34.51
CA ASP A 107 -14.22 0.08 -34.60
C ASP A 107 -15.19 -0.79 -33.80
N ILE A 108 -14.91 -2.10 -33.71
CA ILE A 108 -15.72 -3.07 -32.96
C ILE A 108 -15.52 -2.87 -31.46
N GLU A 109 -14.30 -2.59 -31.02
CA GLU A 109 -13.98 -2.27 -29.62
C GLU A 109 -14.64 -0.95 -29.20
N MET A 110 -14.61 0.07 -30.07
CA MET A 110 -15.29 1.35 -29.85
C MET A 110 -16.81 1.21 -29.76
N LEU A 111 -17.41 0.34 -30.58
CA LEU A 111 -18.85 0.04 -30.53
C LEU A 111 -19.26 -0.66 -29.23
N LYS A 112 -18.43 -1.57 -28.70
CA LYS A 112 -18.65 -2.22 -27.40
C LYS A 112 -18.54 -1.22 -26.26
N LEU A 113 -17.56 -0.32 -26.31
CA LEU A 113 -17.37 0.71 -25.30
C LEU A 113 -18.55 1.68 -25.24
N LYS A 114 -19.07 2.11 -26.40
CA LYS A 114 -20.26 2.97 -26.50
C LYS A 114 -21.56 2.33 -26.00
N ARG A 115 -21.62 1.00 -25.85
CA ARG A 115 -22.78 0.28 -25.31
C ARG A 115 -22.68 0.03 -23.80
N ALA A 116 -21.51 0.24 -23.21
CA ALA A 116 -21.25 0.03 -21.78
C ALA A 116 -21.54 1.29 -20.93
N PHE A 117 -21.84 2.42 -21.59
CA PHE A 117 -22.25 3.70 -21.02
C PHE A 117 -23.56 4.16 -21.68
#